data_AF-A0A355YPX6-F1
#
_entry.id   AF-A0A355YPX6-F1
#
_cell.length_a   1.000
_cell.length_b   1.000
_cell.length_c   1.000
_cell.angle_alpha   90.00
_cell.angle_beta   90.00
_cell.angle_gamma   90.00
#
_symmetry.space_group_name_H-M   'P 1'
#
loop_
_entity.id
_entity.type
_entity.pdbx_description
1 polymer ?
#
loop_
_entity_poly.entity_id
_entity_poly.type
_entity_poly.pdbx_seq_one_letter_code
_entity_poly.pdbx_strand_id
1 'polypeptide(L)' 'MEKKTNLDFEKLEPHDRLKYEIAEELGLLDKVREGGWKALSSRETGRIGGMISRRRKAMEKASDPD' A
#
# COMPACT_ATOMS: atom_id res chain seq x y z
N MET A 1 -3.29 9.00 25.91
CA MET A 1 -2.22 8.68 24.93
C MET A 1 -2.88 8.53 23.57
N GLU A 2 -3.11 9.65 22.88
CA GLU A 2 -3.86 9.69 21.61
C GLU A 2 -2.88 9.48 20.45
N LYS A 3 -2.79 8.25 19.93
CA LYS A 3 -2.07 8.00 18.68
C LYS A 3 -3.01 8.36 17.52
N LYS A 4 -3.15 9.64 17.23
CA LYS A 4 -3.75 10.13 15.98
C LYS A 4 -2.85 9.70 14.82
N THR A 5 -3.19 8.60 14.16
CA THR A 5 -2.59 8.23 12.88
C THR A 5 -3.17 9.15 11.81
N ASN A 6 -2.64 10.37 11.74
CA ASN A 6 -2.90 11.28 10.65
C ASN A 6 -2.15 10.73 9.43
N LEU A 7 -2.79 9.80 8.72
CA LEU A 7 -2.34 9.36 7.42
C LEU A 7 -2.73 10.46 6.45
N ASP A 8 -1.79 11.35 6.12
CA ASP A 8 -2.02 12.41 5.14
C ASP A 8 -2.04 11.80 3.73
N PHE A 9 -3.19 11.19 3.38
CA PHE A 9 -3.42 10.50 2.11
C PHE A 9 -3.15 11.37 0.87
N GLU A 10 -3.30 12.69 1.02
CA GLU A 10 -3.15 13.67 -0.05
C GLU A 10 -1.69 13.98 -0.39
N LYS A 11 -0.75 13.69 0.52
CA LYS A 11 0.70 13.82 0.27
C LYS A 11 1.37 12.52 -0.16
N LEU A 12 0.60 11.43 -0.23
CA LEU A 12 1.14 10.13 -0.56
C LEU A 12 1.58 10.06 -2.02
N GLU A 13 2.79 9.57 -2.24
CA GLU A 13 3.28 9.22 -3.56
C GLU A 13 2.31 8.24 -4.25
N PRO A 14 2.31 8.18 -5.60
CA PRO A 14 1.51 7.20 -6.35
C PRO A 14 1.76 5.75 -5.88
N HIS A 15 2.96 5.46 -5.39
CA HIS A 15 3.30 4.19 -4.76
C HIS A 15 2.49 3.90 -3.49
N ASP A 16 2.21 4.92 -2.70
CA ASP A 16 1.44 4.78 -1.48
C ASP A 16 -0.07 4.66 -1.76
N ARG A 17 -0.61 5.31 -2.81
CA ARG A 17 -1.99 5.01 -3.27
C ARG A 17 -2.17 3.53 -3.65
N LEU A 18 -1.22 2.99 -4.40
CA LEU A 18 -1.20 1.57 -4.79
C LEU A 18 -1.23 0.64 -3.57
N LYS A 19 -0.56 0.99 -2.47
CA LYS A 19 -0.64 0.23 -1.22
C LYS A 19 -2.07 0.16 -0.71
N TYR A 20 -2.78 1.29 -0.69
CA TYR A 20 -4.15 1.34 -0.20
C TYR A 20 -5.13 0.63 -1.13
N GLU A 21 -4.99 0.76 -2.45
CA GLU A 21 -5.79 -0.01 -3.41
C GLU A 21 -5.61 -1.53 -3.19
N ILE A 22 -4.38 -1.99 -3.02
CA ILE A 22 -4.13 -3.41 -2.77
C ILE A 22 -4.64 -3.84 -1.39
N ALA A 23 -4.54 -2.97 -0.38
CA ALA A 23 -5.13 -3.23 0.91
C ALA A 23 -6.65 -3.35 0.82
N GLU A 24 -7.31 -2.53 0.00
CA GLU A 24 -8.75 -2.61 -0.30
C GLU A 24 -9.10 -3.93 -0.99
N GLU A 25 -8.35 -4.29 -2.04
CA GLU A 25 -8.53 -5.54 -2.78
C GLU A 25 -8.38 -6.79 -1.87
N LEU A 26 -7.55 -6.69 -0.84
CA LEU A 26 -7.34 -7.74 0.16
C LEU A 26 -8.29 -7.68 1.37
N GLY A 27 -9.17 -6.67 1.47
CA GLY A 27 -10.04 -6.46 2.63
C GLY A 27 -9.30 -6.03 3.91
N LEU A 28 -8.12 -5.45 3.75
CA LEU A 28 -7.24 -4.97 4.84
C LEU A 28 -7.29 -3.45 5.00
N LEU A 29 -8.00 -2.74 4.12
CA LEU A 29 -8.07 -1.29 4.11
C LEU A 29 -8.58 -0.73 5.45
N ASP A 30 -9.66 -1.26 6.00
CA ASP A 30 -10.22 -0.81 7.29
C ASP A 30 -9.19 -0.94 8.42
N LYS A 31 -8.46 -2.07 8.45
CA LYS A 31 -7.42 -2.33 9.45
C LYS A 31 -6.26 -1.33 9.35
N VAL A 32 -5.85 -0.98 8.12
CA VAL A 32 -4.82 0.04 7.89
C VAL A 32 -5.34 1.44 8.20
N ARG A 33 -6.62 1.71 7.95
CA ARG A 33 -7.23 3.01 8.20
C ARG A 33 -7.43 3.28 9.69
N GLU A 34 -7.85 2.28 10.46
CA GLU A 34 -8.01 2.38 11.92
C GLU A 34 -6.69 2.22 12.68
N GLY A 35 -5.88 1.24 12.29
CA GLY A 35 -4.69 0.82 13.03
C GLY A 35 -3.35 1.21 12.41
N GLY A 36 -3.36 1.70 11.17
CA GLY A 36 -2.15 1.92 10.37
C GLY A 36 -1.54 0.63 9.83
N TRP A 37 -0.49 0.76 9.02
CA TRP A 37 0.30 -0.37 8.50
C TRP A 37 0.89 -1.27 9.59
N LYS A 38 1.10 -0.73 10.80
CA LYS A 38 1.57 -1.46 11.98
C LYS A 38 0.54 -2.44 12.57
N ALA A 39 -0.75 -2.28 12.22
CA ALA A 39 -1.82 -3.19 12.67
C ALA A 39 -1.94 -4.44 11.79
N LEU A 40 -1.28 -4.44 10.62
CA LEU A 40 -1.16 -5.61 9.77
C LEU A 40 -0.03 -6.52 10.26
N SER A 41 -0.22 -7.82 10.08
CA SER A 41 0.82 -8.83 10.24
C SER A 41 1.87 -8.71 9.13
N SER A 42 3.11 -9.10 9.41
CA SER A 42 4.19 -9.19 8.41
C SER A 42 3.79 -9.93 7.13
N ARG A 43 2.88 -10.91 7.23
CA ARG A 43 2.36 -11.67 6.09
C ARG A 43 1.36 -10.87 5.24
N GLU A 44 0.52 -10.05 5.87
CA GLU A 44 -0.43 -9.15 5.22
C GLU A 44 0.31 -8.00 4.53
N THR A 45 1.16 -7.29 5.28
CA THR A 45 1.97 -6.17 4.77
C THR A 45 2.97 -6.63 3.70
N GLY A 46 3.56 -7.82 3.86
CA GLY A 46 4.47 -8.42 2.87
C GLY A 46 3.79 -8.78 1.56
N ARG A 47 2.52 -9.22 1.58
CA ARG A 47 1.72 -9.44 0.36
C ARG A 47 1.47 -8.13 -0.38
N ILE A 48 1.10 -7.08 0.34
CA ILE A 48 0.85 -5.75 -0.23
C ILE A 48 2.15 -5.21 -0.86
N GLY A 49 3.25 -5.21 -0.10
CA GLY A 49 4.58 -4.80 -0.60
C GLY A 49 5.04 -5.58 -1.83
N GLY A 50 4.84 -6.89 -1.84
CA GLY A 50 5.19 -7.75 -2.98
C GLY A 50 4.37 -7.45 -4.24
N MET A 51 3.06 -7.20 -4.10
CA MET A 51 2.20 -6.83 -5.23
C MET A 51 2.56 -5.47 -5.81
N ILE A 52 2.89 -4.49 -4.98
CA ILE A 52 3.32 -3.17 -5.46
C ILE A 52 4.65 -3.28 -6.19
N SER A 53 5.62 -3.99 -5.62
CA SER A 53 6.92 -4.19 -6.25
C SER A 53 6.80 -4.87 -7.61
N ARG A 54 5.89 -5.86 -7.73
CA ARG A 54 5.55 -6.48 -9.02
C ARG A 54 4.89 -5.50 -10.00
N ARG A 55 3.87 -4.74 -9.58
CA ARG A 55 3.20 -3.73 -10.42
C ARG A 55 4.16 -2.65 -10.89
N ARG A 56 5.04 -2.15 -10.01
CA ARG A 56 6.09 -1.17 -10.37
C ARG A 56 7.04 -1.71 -11.42
N LYS A 57 7.55 -2.92 -11.21
CA LYS A 57 8.47 -3.58 -12.16
C LYS A 57 7.81 -3.88 -13.51
N ALA A 58 6.50 -4.16 -13.51
CA ALA A 58 5.73 -4.35 -14.73
C ALA A 58 5.50 -3.03 -15.48
N MET A 59 5.20 -1.94 -14.78
CA MET A 59 5.06 -0.61 -15.38
C MET A 59 6.38 -0.12 -15.98
N GLU A 60 7.49 -0.31 -15.26
CA GLU A 60 8.83 0.07 -15.73
C GLU A 60 9.24 -0.70 -17.01
N LYS A 61 8.91 -1.99 -17.08
CA LYS A 61 9.12 -2.82 -18.29
C LYS A 61 8.20 -2.48 -19.47
N ALA A 62 7.08 -1.82 -19.24
CA ALA A 62 6.13 -1.45 -20.30
C ALA A 62 6.48 -0.10 -20.96
N SER A 63 7.33 0.70 -20.33
CA SER A 63 7.74 2.03 -20.80
C SER A 63 8.96 2.04 -21.74
N ASP A 64 9.61 0.90 -21.96
CA ASP A 64 10.62 0.72 -23.02
C ASP A 64 10.02 -0.16 -24.14
N PRO A 65 9.25 0.41 -25.10
CA PRO A 65 9.01 -0.26 -26.36
C PRO A 65 10.31 -0.22 -27.18
N ASP A 66 10.81 -1.40 -27.54
CA ASP A 66 11.89 -1.60 -28.53
C ASP A 66 11.52 -1.01 -29.90
#